data_AF-A0A1I1D9V3-F1
#
_entry.id   AF-A0A1I1D9V3-F1
#
_cell.length_a   1.000
_cell.length_b   1.000
_cell.length_c   1.000
_cell.angle_alpha   90.00
_cell.angle_beta   90.00
_cell.angle_gamma   90.00
#
_symmetry.space_group_name_H-M   'P 1'
#
loop_
_entity.id
_entity.type
_entity.pdbx_description
1 polymer ?
#
loop_
_entity_poly.entity_id
_entity_poly.type
_entity_poly.pdbx_seq_one_letter_code
_entity_poly.pdbx_strand_id
1 'polypeptide(L)'
;MYLDIKELRNKSSLTLEEFAQRLGMKRYQTISKYEKEPEKIPDSIKKLIRYEFAEFLPEEERLAVATASHPTQSQDSPLQELKAENAQLKKRVADLEQDKEDLRKDKEMLQLHIKTLTGTTGNSEQSA
;
A
#
# COMPACT_ATOMS: atom_id res chain seq x y z
N MET A 1 -11.04 4.92 18.30
CA MET A 1 -9.74 5.49 18.71
C MET A 1 -9.99 6.92 19.15
N TYR A 2 -9.52 7.32 20.33
CA TYR A 2 -9.69 8.69 20.82
C TYR A 2 -8.48 9.52 20.40
N LEU A 3 -8.75 10.72 19.91
CA LEU A 3 -7.72 11.69 19.52
C LEU A 3 -7.10 12.28 20.78
N ASP A 4 -5.85 11.94 21.08
CA ASP A 4 -5.10 12.53 22.20
C ASP A 4 -4.48 13.87 21.78
N ILE A 5 -5.16 14.97 22.16
CA ILE A 5 -4.69 16.33 21.87
C ILE A 5 -3.36 16.64 22.55
N LYS A 6 -3.09 16.07 23.73
CA LYS A 6 -1.87 16.36 24.48
C LYS A 6 -0.67 15.74 23.77
N GLU A 7 -0.80 14.50 23.34
CA GLU A 7 0.23 13.83 22.53
C GLU A 7 0.47 14.59 21.22
N LEU A 8 -0.60 14.95 20.52
CA LEU A 8 -0.52 15.68 19.25
C LEU A 8 0.18 17.04 19.41
N ARG A 9 -0.19 17.82 20.43
CA ARG A 9 0.43 19.11 20.73
C ARG A 9 1.91 18.96 21.04
N ASN A 10 2.28 17.96 21.84
CA ASN A 10 3.68 17.69 22.17
C ASN A 10 4.49 17.30 20.92
N LYS A 11 3.93 16.48 20.01
CA LYS A 11 4.57 16.16 18.72
C LYS A 11 4.80 17.40 17.85
N SER A 12 3.84 18.32 17.85
CA SER A 12 3.96 19.61 17.14
C SER A 12 4.87 20.63 17.85
N SER A 13 5.38 20.31 19.05
CA SER A 13 6.20 21.22 19.88
C SER A 13 5.54 22.57 20.19
N LEU A 14 4.21 22.61 20.25
CA LEU A 14 3.43 23.84 20.51
C LEU A 14 3.05 23.98 21.97
N THR A 15 3.00 25.22 22.44
CA THR A 15 2.33 25.57 23.70
C THR A 15 0.81 25.40 23.58
N LEU A 16 0.11 25.34 24.71
CA LEU A 16 -1.37 25.29 24.73
C LEU A 16 -2.00 26.48 24.00
N GLU A 17 -1.37 27.65 24.09
CA GLU A 17 -1.86 28.87 23.47
C GLU A 17 -1.67 28.85 21.96
N GLU A 18 -0.47 28.50 21.47
CA GLU A 18 -0.20 28.39 20.04
C GLU A 18 -1.07 27.32 19.38
N PHE A 19 -1.26 26.18 20.05
CA PHE A 19 -2.12 25.11 19.55
C PHE A 19 -3.58 25.58 19.43
N ALA A 20 -4.08 26.33 20.43
CA ALA A 20 -5.40 26.93 20.38
C ALA A 20 -5.52 27.95 19.24
N GLN A 21 -4.53 28.81 19.06
CA GLN A 21 -4.49 29.82 18.00
C GLN A 21 -4.50 29.20 16.60
N ARG A 22 -3.73 28.12 16.39
CA ARG A 22 -3.73 27.34 15.13
C ARG A 22 -5.11 26.77 14.78
N LEU A 23 -5.88 26.40 15.79
CA LEU A 23 -7.28 25.97 15.63
C LEU A 23 -8.29 27.13 15.56
N GLY A 24 -7.83 28.37 15.48
CA GLY A 24 -8.68 29.58 15.45
C GLY A 24 -9.36 29.87 16.79
N MET A 25 -8.90 29.28 17.89
CA MET A 25 -9.50 29.46 19.22
C MET A 25 -8.80 30.57 20.00
N LYS A 26 -9.59 31.50 20.53
CA LYS A 26 -9.09 32.59 21.39
C LYS A 26 -8.77 32.16 22.83
N ARG A 27 -9.25 30.98 23.27
CA ARG A 27 -9.18 30.52 24.67
C ARG A 27 -8.47 29.18 24.77
N TYR A 28 -7.23 29.19 25.27
CA TYR A 28 -6.43 27.97 25.46
C TYR A 28 -7.04 27.01 26.50
N GLN A 29 -7.88 27.50 27.42
CA GLN A 29 -8.53 26.68 28.45
C GLN A 29 -9.46 25.63 27.82
N THR A 30 -9.99 25.89 26.63
CA THR A 30 -10.79 24.94 25.87
C THR A 30 -9.95 23.74 25.45
N ILE A 31 -8.74 23.97 24.93
CA ILE A 31 -7.78 22.91 24.58
C ILE A 31 -7.35 22.15 25.84
N SER A 32 -7.07 22.85 26.94
CA SER A 32 -6.72 22.21 28.21
C SER A 32 -7.83 21.30 28.76
N LYS A 33 -9.11 21.65 28.55
CA LYS A 33 -10.25 20.76 28.88
C LYS A 33 -10.26 19.53 27.98
N TYR A 34 -10.06 19.72 26.69
CA TYR A 34 -10.04 18.61 25.73
C TYR A 34 -8.87 17.65 25.94
N GLU A 35 -7.72 18.13 26.42
CA GLU A 35 -6.60 17.26 26.84
C GLU A 35 -6.97 16.36 28.04
N LYS A 36 -7.91 16.79 28.89
CA LYS A 36 -8.35 16.03 30.09
C LYS A 36 -9.56 15.15 29.82
N GLU A 37 -10.44 15.60 28.93
CA GLU A 37 -11.75 15.03 28.62
C GLU A 37 -11.88 14.83 27.10
N PRO A 38 -11.13 13.88 26.51
CA PRO A 38 -11.09 13.68 25.05
C PRO A 38 -12.46 13.28 24.47
N GLU A 39 -13.35 12.70 25.28
CA GLU A 39 -14.73 12.39 24.91
C GLU A 39 -15.60 13.63 24.66
N LYS A 40 -15.24 14.78 25.23
CA LYS A 40 -16.01 16.03 25.09
C LYS A 40 -15.55 16.90 23.92
N ILE A 41 -14.59 16.43 23.11
CA ILE A 41 -14.12 17.14 21.93
C ILE A 41 -15.24 17.16 20.88
N PRO A 42 -15.75 18.34 20.47
CA PRO A 42 -16.75 18.43 19.42
C PRO A 42 -16.19 17.94 18.08
N ASP A 43 -17.03 17.32 17.25
CA ASP A 43 -16.59 16.79 15.96
C ASP A 43 -16.06 17.86 15.01
N SER A 44 -16.56 19.10 15.11
CA SER A 44 -16.00 20.25 14.40
C SER A 44 -14.53 20.49 14.75
N ILE A 45 -14.16 20.35 16.03
CA ILE A 45 -12.78 20.50 16.49
C ILE A 45 -11.92 19.32 16.04
N LYS A 46 -12.44 18.10 16.09
CA LYS A 46 -11.75 16.93 15.52
C LYS A 46 -11.45 17.13 14.04
N LYS A 47 -12.38 17.70 13.27
CA LYS A 47 -12.18 18.06 11.86
C LYS A 47 -11.09 19.11 11.68
N LEU A 48 -11.13 20.20 12.45
CA LEU A 48 -10.09 21.24 12.38
C LEU A 48 -8.71 20.67 12.70
N ILE A 49 -8.60 19.83 13.73
CA ILE A 49 -7.35 19.17 14.09
C ILE A 49 -6.85 18.28 12.94
N ARG A 50 -7.75 17.53 12.33
CA ARG A 50 -7.45 16.69 11.16
C ARG A 50 -6.93 17.46 9.96
N TYR A 51 -7.39 18.69 9.75
CA TYR A 51 -6.89 19.55 8.67
C TYR A 51 -5.54 20.19 9.02
N GLU A 52 -5.45 20.83 10.18
CA GLU A 52 -4.28 21.65 10.56
C GLU A 52 -3.07 20.79 10.97
N PHE A 53 -3.31 19.62 11.55
CA PHE A 53 -2.26 18.75 12.13
C PHE A 53 -2.19 17.38 11.49
N ALA A 54 -2.67 17.23 10.24
CA ALA A 54 -2.71 15.96 9.51
C ALA A 54 -1.37 15.21 9.53
N GLU A 55 -0.26 15.93 9.41
CA GLU A 55 1.10 15.37 9.36
C GLU A 55 1.52 14.66 10.65
N PHE A 56 0.91 15.03 11.78
CA PHE A 56 1.23 14.49 13.11
C PHE A 56 0.24 13.41 13.58
N LEU A 57 -0.79 13.12 12.77
CA LEU A 57 -1.78 12.08 13.06
C LEU A 57 -1.28 10.68 12.65
N PRO A 58 -1.78 9.62 13.31
CA PRO A 58 -1.55 8.24 12.87
C PRO A 58 -1.97 8.04 11.40
N GLU A 59 -1.28 7.15 10.69
CA GLU A 59 -1.56 6.88 9.27
C GLU A 59 -3.03 6.50 9.02
N GLU A 60 -3.63 5.73 9.92
CA GLU A 60 -5.05 5.36 9.89
C GLU A 60 -5.99 6.59 9.89
N GLU A 61 -5.66 7.62 10.67
CA GLU A 61 -6.45 8.86 10.73
C GLU A 61 -6.17 9.78 9.53
N ARG A 62 -4.94 9.78 9.01
CA ARG A 62 -4.57 10.53 7.79
C ARG A 62 -5.35 10.07 6.57
N LEU A 63 -5.52 8.75 6.42
CA LEU A 63 -6.30 8.14 5.34
C LEU A 63 -7.80 8.50 5.43
N ALA A 64 -8.33 8.69 6.65
CA ALA A 64 -9.72 9.12 6.87
C ALA A 64 -9.99 10.59 6.48
N VAL A 65 -8.96 11.44 6.46
CA VAL A 65 -9.07 12.85 6.00
C VAL A 65 -8.99 12.93 4.47
N ALA A 66 -8.10 12.13 3.86
CA ALA A 66 -7.97 12.04 2.40
C ALA A 66 -9.27 11.57 1.73
N THR A 67 -10.04 10.71 2.40
CA THR A 67 -11.31 10.17 1.91
C THR A 67 -12.53 11.09 2.15
N ALA A 68 -12.42 12.08 3.04
CA ALA A 68 -13.53 13.01 3.33
C ALA A 68 -13.55 14.26 2.42
N SER A 69 -12.40 14.63 1.84
CA SER A 69 -12.25 15.80 0.96
C SER A 69 -12.55 15.51 -0.52
N HIS A 70 -12.78 14.24 -0.86
CA HIS A 70 -13.34 13.83 -2.14
C HIS A 70 -14.58 12.98 -1.88
N PRO A 71 -15.79 13.38 -2.32
CA PRO A 71 -16.85 12.39 -2.45
C PRO A 71 -16.29 11.29 -3.34
N THR A 72 -16.32 10.06 -2.85
CA THR A 72 -16.03 8.83 -3.59
C THR A 72 -17.02 8.70 -4.74
N GLN A 73 -16.81 9.48 -5.79
CA GLN A 73 -17.29 9.19 -7.11
C GLN A 73 -16.05 8.79 -7.92
N SER A 74 -15.97 7.50 -8.26
CA SER A 74 -15.14 6.97 -9.35
C SER A 74 -13.67 6.57 -9.07
N GLN A 75 -13.27 6.26 -7.82
CA GLN A 75 -11.96 5.61 -7.56
C GLN A 75 -12.03 4.07 -7.53
N ASP A 76 -13.23 3.48 -7.46
CA ASP A 76 -13.40 2.02 -7.46
C ASP A 76 -13.21 1.39 -8.85
N SER A 77 -13.47 2.11 -9.95
CA SER A 77 -13.31 1.56 -11.31
C SER A 77 -11.85 1.27 -11.66
N PRO A 78 -10.90 2.23 -11.52
CA PRO A 78 -9.51 1.97 -11.89
C PRO A 78 -8.88 0.89 -11.00
N LEU A 79 -9.23 0.84 -9.71
CA LEU A 79 -8.69 -0.16 -8.79
C LEU A 79 -9.21 -1.57 -9.09
N GLN A 80 -10.47 -1.71 -9.50
CA GLN A 80 -11.04 -2.98 -9.94
C GLN A 80 -10.45 -3.42 -11.28
N GLU A 81 -10.26 -2.50 -12.22
CA GLU A 81 -9.60 -2.76 -13.50
C GLU A 81 -8.15 -3.24 -13.28
N LEU A 82 -7.37 -2.55 -12.42
CA LEU A 82 -6.01 -2.98 -12.08
C LEU A 82 -5.98 -4.35 -11.38
N LYS A 83 -6.98 -4.67 -10.55
CA LYS A 83 -7.08 -5.99 -9.91
C LYS A 83 -7.41 -7.08 -10.93
N ALA A 84 -8.31 -6.79 -11.89
CA ALA A 84 -8.66 -7.69 -12.97
C ALA A 84 -7.47 -7.93 -13.91
N GLU A 85 -6.73 -6.87 -14.27
CA GLU A 85 -5.54 -6.95 -15.11
C GLU A 85 -4.42 -7.74 -14.41
N ASN A 86 -4.17 -7.49 -13.12
CA ASN A 86 -3.20 -8.28 -12.36
C ASN A 86 -3.58 -9.77 -12.28
N ALA A 87 -4.87 -10.09 -12.15
CA ALA A 87 -5.32 -11.47 -12.17
C ALA A 87 -5.09 -12.13 -13.54
N GLN A 88 -5.35 -11.40 -14.64
CA GLN A 88 -5.09 -11.87 -15.99
C GLN A 88 -3.59 -12.06 -16.27
N LEU A 89 -2.76 -11.10 -15.86
CA LEU A 89 -1.29 -11.18 -16.02
C LEU A 89 -0.72 -12.37 -15.25
N LYS A 90 -1.15 -12.61 -14.01
CA LYS A 90 -0.73 -13.79 -13.24
C LYS A 90 -1.09 -15.09 -13.95
N LYS A 91 -2.29 -15.18 -14.53
CA LYS A 91 -2.69 -16.34 -15.33
C LYS A 91 -1.80 -16.50 -16.56
N ARG A 92 -1.55 -15.40 -17.29
CA ARG A 92 -0.73 -15.42 -18.50
C ARG A 92 0.72 -15.84 -18.22
N VAL A 93 1.28 -15.42 -17.10
CA VAL A 93 2.61 -15.85 -16.64
C VAL A 93 2.62 -17.36 -16.37
N ALA A 94 1.63 -17.88 -15.65
CA ALA A 94 1.54 -19.32 -15.39
C ALA A 94 1.40 -20.14 -16.69
N ASP A 95 0.58 -19.68 -17.64
CA ASP A 95 0.42 -20.33 -18.94
C ASP A 95 1.75 -20.32 -19.73
N LEU A 96 2.46 -19.19 -19.75
CA LEU A 96 3.76 -19.08 -20.45
C LEU A 96 4.87 -19.91 -19.80
N GLU A 97 4.85 -20.06 -18.47
CA GLU A 97 5.78 -20.96 -17.77
C GLU A 97 5.53 -22.42 -18.14
N GLN A 98 4.27 -22.83 -18.26
CA GLN A 98 3.90 -24.17 -18.71
C GLN A 98 4.30 -24.40 -20.17
N ASP A 99 3.97 -23.47 -21.08
CA ASP A 99 4.34 -23.56 -22.49
C ASP A 99 5.86 -23.68 -22.68
N LYS A 100 6.63 -22.93 -21.89
CA LYS A 100 8.10 -22.98 -21.93
C LYS A 100 8.63 -24.34 -21.47
N GLU A 101 8.01 -24.94 -20.46
CA GLU A 101 8.40 -26.26 -19.97
C GLU A 101 8.05 -27.37 -20.97
N ASP A 102 6.90 -27.28 -21.63
CA ASP A 102 6.50 -28.25 -22.64
C ASP A 102 7.38 -28.15 -23.89
N LEU A 103 7.71 -26.94 -24.34
CA LEU A 103 8.71 -26.73 -25.40
C LEU A 103 10.10 -27.26 -25.02
N ARG A 104 10.49 -27.16 -23.74
CA ARG A 104 11.76 -27.71 -23.26
C ARG A 104 11.78 -29.23 -23.41
N LYS A 105 10.72 -29.92 -22.98
CA LYS A 105 10.57 -31.37 -23.11
C LYS A 105 10.55 -31.82 -24.56
N ASP A 106 9.81 -31.13 -25.41
CA ASP A 106 9.75 -31.44 -26.85
C ASP A 106 11.12 -31.31 -27.51
N LYS A 107 11.86 -30.26 -27.17
CA LYS A 107 13.23 -30.07 -27.64
C LYS A 107 14.16 -31.21 -27.17
N GLU A 108 14.08 -31.61 -25.91
CA GLU A 108 14.86 -32.74 -25.36
C GLU A 108 14.51 -34.06 -26.06
N MET A 109 13.21 -34.30 -26.31
CA MET A 109 12.74 -35.48 -27.04
C MET A 109 13.27 -35.53 -28.47
N LEU A 110 13.21 -34.40 -29.19
CA LEU A 110 13.75 -34.30 -30.55
C LEU A 110 15.27 -34.50 -30.57
N GLN A 111 15.99 -33.92 -29.61
CA GLN A 111 17.45 -34.13 -29.50
C GLN A 111 17.80 -35.59 -29.25
N LEU A 112 17.07 -36.27 -28.36
CA LEU A 112 17.24 -37.70 -28.12
C LEU A 112 16.95 -38.50 -29.39
N HIS A 113 15.87 -38.19 -30.09
CA HIS A 113 15.52 -38.85 -31.35
C HIS A 113 16.61 -38.68 -32.43
N ILE A 114 17.11 -37.46 -32.61
CA ILE A 114 18.24 -37.18 -33.51
C ILE A 114 19.48 -37.98 -33.10
N LYS A 115 19.80 -38.05 -31.81
CA LYS A 115 20.94 -38.84 -31.30
C LYS A 115 20.79 -40.33 -31.61
N THR A 116 19.57 -40.88 -31.44
CA THR A 116 19.30 -42.28 -31.78
C THR A 116 19.39 -42.57 -33.29
N LEU A 117 18.94 -41.64 -34.14
CA LEU A 117 18.99 -41.79 -35.60
C LEU A 117 20.40 -41.58 -36.18
N THR A 118 21.18 -40.67 -35.60
CA THR A 118 22.54 -40.35 -36.08
C THR A 118 23.62 -41.25 -35.50
N GLY A 119 23.28 -42.17 -34.59
CA GLY A 119 24.20 -43.18 -34.07
C GLY A 119 25.41 -42.61 -33.33
N THR A 120 25.36 -41.36 -32.88
CA THR A 120 26.44 -40.72 -32.09
C THR A 120 26.40 -41.23 -30.65
N THR A 121 26.68 -42.51 -30.45
CA THR A 121 27.35 -42.99 -29.25
C THR A 121 28.77 -42.45 -29.31
N GLY A 122 29.13 -41.58 -28.36
CA GLY A 122 30.50 -41.09 -28.24
C GLY A 122 31.48 -42.25 -28.21
N ASN A 123 32.21 -42.44 -29.30
CA ASN A 123 33.26 -43.43 -29.41
C ASN A 123 34.33 -42.90 -30.36
N SER A 124 35.08 -41.92 -29.89
CA SER A 124 36.41 -41.59 -30.41
C SER A 124 37.03 -40.54 -29.48
N GLU A 125 37.63 -41.00 -28.39
CA GLU A 125 38.86 -40.45 -27.79
C GLU A 125 39.28 -41.32 -26.59
N GLN A 126 39.52 -42.60 -26.87
CA GLN A 126 40.54 -43.37 -26.16
C GLN A 126 41.37 -44.09 -27.22
N SER A 127 42.69 -44.06 -27.03
CA SER A 127 43.75 -44.71 -27.83
C SER A 127 44.24 -43.95 -29.08
N ALA A 128 45.27 -43.12 -28.92
CA ALA A 128 46.67 -43.47 -29.21
C ALA A 128 47.62 -42.33 -28.80
#